data_AF-A0AB74CG89-F1
#
_entry.id   AF-A0AB74CG89-F1
#
_cell.length_a   1.000
_cell.length_b   1.000
_cell.length_c   1.000
_cell.angle_alpha   90.00
_cell.angle_beta   90.00
_cell.angle_gamma   90.00
#
_symmetry.space_group_name_H-M   'P 1'
#
loop_
_entity.id
_entity.type
_entity.pdbx_description
1 polymer ?
#
loop_
_entity_poly.entity_id
_entity_poly.type
_entity_poly.pdbx_seq_one_letter_code
_entity_poly.pdbx_strand_id
1 'polypeptide(L)'
;MDTLTTPLKPVKRTTSSAFDVTRKRTLKEAGLRTEEHTNMVGIYLDIDPWTNPQDPEDVILASRRELERRMTVAEARYANPRGKPPNHRIRVYWVFPSEAQTAEEVFKEAWIYNMAFEEILERGKVFGFPVLLDGCCVVDILRTENRGKMENVSVTDVGYCSWEDFLSSVKPAFPDKDNPGTYVGF
;
A
#
# COMPACT_ATOMS: atom_id res chain seq x y z
N MET A 1 27.75 -8.57 6.46
CA MET A 1 26.31 -8.78 6.22
C MET A 1 25.65 -7.44 6.52
N ASP A 2 25.33 -6.69 5.48
CA ASP A 2 24.67 -5.39 5.64
C ASP A 2 23.20 -5.65 5.99
N THR A 3 22.88 -5.55 7.28
CA THR A 3 21.50 -5.44 7.74
C THR A 3 20.96 -4.08 7.27
N LEU A 4 20.22 -4.11 6.16
CA LEU A 4 19.41 -3.00 5.67
C LEU A 4 18.43 -2.56 6.78
N THR A 5 18.90 -1.62 7.59
CA THR A 5 18.13 -0.87 8.58
C THR A 5 17.42 0.25 7.84
N THR A 6 16.42 -0.13 7.05
CA THR A 6 15.52 0.84 6.41
C THR A 6 14.34 1.06 7.36
N PRO A 7 14.05 2.30 7.80
CA PRO A 7 12.91 2.54 8.65
C PRO A 7 11.62 2.25 7.88
N LEU A 8 10.87 1.24 8.35
CA LEU A 8 9.62 0.73 7.75
C LEU A 8 8.41 1.65 7.95
N LYS A 9 8.63 2.82 8.57
CA LYS A 9 7.78 4.00 8.38
C LYS A 9 8.60 5.05 7.64
N PRO A 10 8.41 5.21 6.33
CA PRO A 10 9.11 6.26 5.59
C PRO A 10 8.69 7.62 6.14
N VAL A 11 9.67 8.36 6.66
CA VAL A 11 9.42 9.71 7.20
C VAL A 11 9.07 10.62 6.03
N LYS A 12 8.01 11.43 6.17
CA LYS A 12 7.66 12.44 5.16
C LYS A 12 8.84 13.39 4.95
N ARG A 13 9.57 13.22 3.85
CA ARG A 13 10.65 14.12 3.44
C ARG A 13 10.06 15.22 2.57
N THR A 14 10.36 16.48 2.89
CA THR A 14 9.84 17.67 2.20
C THR A 14 10.85 18.29 1.21
N THR A 15 12.02 17.69 1.03
CA THR A 15 13.11 18.25 0.21
C THR A 15 13.62 17.26 -0.83
N SER A 16 13.82 17.72 -2.06
CA SER A 16 14.29 16.94 -3.20
C SER A 16 15.80 16.75 -3.17
N SER A 17 16.28 15.52 -2.95
CA SER A 17 17.69 15.13 -3.11
C SER A 17 18.00 14.68 -4.56
N ALA A 18 19.27 14.72 -4.99
CA ALA A 18 19.65 14.19 -6.31
C ALA A 18 19.40 12.67 -6.45
N PHE A 19 19.54 11.93 -5.35
CA PHE A 19 19.14 10.52 -5.27
C PHE A 19 17.63 10.36 -5.42
N ASP A 20 16.83 11.30 -4.91
CA ASP A 20 15.38 11.29 -5.04
C ASP A 20 14.95 11.48 -6.50
N VAL A 21 15.64 12.32 -7.27
CA VAL A 21 15.29 12.53 -8.69
C VAL A 21 15.49 11.26 -9.51
N THR A 22 16.63 10.58 -9.34
CA THR A 22 16.92 9.31 -10.02
C THR A 22 15.93 8.23 -9.61
N ARG A 23 15.70 8.07 -8.30
CA ARG A 23 14.70 7.15 -7.75
C ARG A 23 13.30 7.41 -8.32
N LYS A 24 12.83 8.66 -8.27
CA LYS A 24 11.51 9.04 -8.79
C LYS A 24 11.39 8.77 -10.28
N ARG A 25 12.47 8.96 -11.05
CA ARG A 25 12.51 8.59 -12.47
C ARG A 25 12.31 7.08 -12.64
N THR A 26 13.09 6.26 -11.93
CA THR A 26 12.97 4.79 -11.97
C THR A 26 11.55 4.32 -11.61
N LEU A 27 10.95 4.87 -10.56
CA LEU A 27 9.58 4.52 -10.16
C LEU A 27 8.54 4.98 -11.20
N LYS A 28 8.71 6.16 -11.81
CA LYS A 28 7.83 6.64 -12.90
C LYS A 28 7.95 5.77 -14.15
N GLU A 29 9.16 5.36 -14.51
CA GLU A 29 9.45 4.44 -15.63
C GLU A 29 8.83 3.06 -15.38
N ALA A 30 8.86 2.59 -14.13
CA ALA A 30 8.13 1.40 -13.69
C ALA A 30 6.60 1.60 -13.64
N GLY A 31 6.10 2.80 -13.94
CA GLY A 31 4.68 3.11 -14.06
C GLY A 31 4.01 3.56 -12.76
N LEU A 32 4.75 3.86 -11.69
CA LEU A 32 4.19 4.36 -10.44
C LEU A 32 3.95 5.87 -10.47
N ARG A 33 3.07 6.36 -9.59
CA ARG A 33 2.94 7.81 -9.34
C ARG A 33 3.94 8.22 -8.27
N THR A 34 4.66 9.31 -8.51
CA THR A 34 5.53 9.93 -7.50
C THR A 34 5.28 11.42 -7.44
N GLU A 35 5.26 11.97 -6.24
CA GLU A 35 5.17 13.41 -6.03
C GLU A 35 6.51 14.10 -6.29
N GLU A 36 6.47 15.37 -6.72
CA GLU A 36 7.68 16.09 -7.11
C GLU A 36 8.52 16.55 -5.92
N HIS A 37 7.88 17.02 -4.86
CA HIS A 37 8.55 17.65 -3.71
C HIS A 37 8.61 16.78 -2.45
N THR A 38 7.94 15.63 -2.46
CA THR A 38 7.88 14.71 -1.32
C THR A 38 8.35 13.32 -1.72
N ASN A 39 8.53 12.42 -0.76
CA ASN A 39 8.79 10.99 -0.99
C ASN A 39 7.50 10.16 -1.16
N MET A 40 6.35 10.80 -1.38
CA MET A 40 5.08 10.10 -1.55
C MET A 40 5.06 9.34 -2.87
N VAL A 41 4.64 8.08 -2.79
CA VAL A 41 4.43 7.19 -3.93
C VAL A 41 2.96 6.76 -3.93
N GLY A 42 2.36 6.75 -5.11
CA GLY A 42 0.97 6.37 -5.32
C GLY A 42 0.85 5.14 -6.21
N ILE A 43 0.07 4.15 -5.75
CA ILE A 43 -0.29 2.96 -6.53
C ILE A 43 -1.80 2.87 -6.75
N TYR A 44 -2.22 2.31 -7.89
CA TYR A 44 -3.61 1.96 -8.14
C TYR A 44 -3.76 0.44 -8.19
N LEU A 45 -4.75 -0.04 -7.45
CA LEU A 45 -5.20 -1.43 -7.46
C LEU A 45 -6.58 -1.47 -8.11
N ASP A 46 -6.69 -2.17 -9.24
CA ASP A 46 -7.97 -2.46 -9.84
C ASP A 46 -8.46 -3.77 -9.19
N ILE A 47 -9.40 -3.68 -8.25
CA ILE A 47 -9.95 -4.82 -7.49
C ILE A 47 -11.24 -5.35 -8.14
N ASP A 48 -11.71 -6.51 -7.68
CA ASP A 48 -12.80 -7.23 -8.32
C ASP A 48 -14.14 -6.45 -8.28
N PRO A 49 -14.96 -6.56 -9.35
CA PRO A 49 -16.19 -5.78 -9.48
C PRO A 49 -17.28 -6.15 -8.46
N TRP A 50 -17.21 -7.33 -7.85
CA TRP A 50 -18.13 -7.79 -6.81
C TRP A 50 -17.73 -7.35 -5.40
N THR A 51 -16.60 -6.63 -5.23
CA THR A 51 -16.20 -6.07 -3.94
C THR A 51 -17.24 -5.05 -3.48
N ASN A 52 -17.74 -5.19 -2.26
CA ASN A 52 -18.60 -4.22 -1.62
C ASN A 52 -17.78 -2.98 -1.21
N PRO A 53 -17.96 -1.83 -1.87
CA PRO A 53 -17.20 -0.61 -1.61
C PRO A 53 -17.53 0.09 -0.28
N GLN A 54 -18.63 -0.29 0.35
CA GLN A 54 -19.06 0.25 1.65
C GLN A 54 -18.53 -0.61 2.81
N ASP A 55 -17.92 -1.75 2.49
CA ASP A 55 -17.34 -2.67 3.46
C ASP A 55 -15.81 -2.52 3.45
N PRO A 56 -15.20 -1.93 4.50
CA PRO A 56 -13.76 -1.78 4.56
C PRO A 56 -13.03 -3.13 4.57
N GLU A 57 -13.60 -4.17 5.16
CA GLU A 57 -12.99 -5.52 5.21
C GLU A 57 -12.88 -6.09 3.79
N ASP A 58 -13.96 -6.01 3.01
CA ASP A 58 -13.97 -6.52 1.64
C ASP A 58 -13.00 -5.74 0.74
N VAL A 59 -12.90 -4.42 0.90
CA VAL A 59 -11.97 -3.58 0.10
C VAL A 59 -10.51 -3.85 0.46
N ILE A 60 -10.19 -4.00 1.74
CA ILE A 60 -8.82 -4.29 2.20
C ILE A 60 -8.40 -5.71 1.78
N LEU A 61 -9.30 -6.70 1.90
CA LEU A 61 -9.08 -8.07 1.45
C LEU A 61 -8.93 -8.17 -0.08
N ALA A 62 -9.76 -7.47 -0.85
CA ALA A 62 -9.64 -7.43 -2.30
C ALA A 62 -8.35 -6.72 -2.74
N SER A 63 -7.92 -5.68 -2.01
CA SER A 63 -6.63 -5.03 -2.21
C SER A 63 -5.45 -5.98 -1.93
N ARG A 64 -5.53 -6.79 -0.86
CA ARG A 64 -4.54 -7.85 -0.53
C ARG A 64 -4.34 -8.79 -1.71
N ARG A 65 -5.44 -9.31 -2.27
CA ARG A 65 -5.42 -10.24 -3.41
C ARG A 65 -4.81 -9.62 -4.67
N GLU A 66 -5.13 -8.35 -4.96
CA GLU A 66 -4.52 -7.65 -6.11
C GLU A 66 -3.03 -7.37 -5.88
N LEU A 67 -2.60 -7.03 -4.66
CA LEU A 67 -1.19 -6.90 -4.31
C LEU A 67 -0.44 -8.23 -4.49
N GLU A 68 -1.01 -9.34 -3.99
CA GLU A 68 -0.46 -10.68 -4.16
C GLU A 68 -0.34 -11.04 -5.65
N ARG A 69 -1.38 -10.80 -6.44
CA ARG A 69 -1.38 -11.04 -7.90
C ARG A 69 -0.28 -10.27 -8.61
N ARG A 70 -0.03 -9.02 -8.20
CA ARG A 70 1.00 -8.14 -8.78
C ARG A 70 2.42 -8.59 -8.45
N MET A 71 2.61 -9.24 -7.30
CA MET A 71 3.92 -9.74 -6.84
C MET A 71 4.24 -11.17 -7.32
N THR A 72 3.23 -12.04 -7.49
CA THR A 72 3.44 -13.48 -7.77
C THR A 72 3.25 -13.88 -9.22
N VAL A 73 2.35 -13.24 -9.97
CA VAL A 73 2.07 -13.66 -11.34
C VAL A 73 3.21 -13.21 -12.25
N ALA A 74 3.65 -14.08 -13.17
CA ALA A 74 4.72 -13.82 -14.15
C ALA A 74 4.49 -12.54 -14.99
N GLU A 75 3.26 -12.02 -15.02
CA GLU A 75 2.94 -10.64 -15.37
C GLU A 75 3.19 -9.66 -14.20
N ALA A 76 4.44 -9.56 -13.72
CA ALA A 76 4.84 -8.59 -12.71
C ALA A 76 4.72 -7.16 -13.27
N ARG A 77 3.50 -6.68 -13.44
CA ARG A 77 3.17 -5.33 -13.85
C ARG A 77 3.00 -4.53 -12.57
N TYR A 78 4.12 -4.19 -11.94
CA TYR A 78 4.11 -3.21 -10.86
C TYR A 78 3.62 -1.83 -11.34
N ALA A 79 3.54 -1.61 -12.65
CA ALA A 79 3.01 -0.40 -13.24
C ALA A 79 1.55 -0.13 -12.88
N ASN A 80 1.23 1.12 -12.57
CA ASN A 80 -0.13 1.52 -12.32
C ASN A 80 -1.03 1.28 -13.55
N PRO A 81 -2.24 0.72 -13.37
CA PRO A 81 -3.23 0.63 -14.43
C PRO A 81 -3.59 2.03 -14.97
N ARG A 82 -3.73 2.13 -16.30
CA ARG A 82 -4.07 3.37 -17.01
C ARG A 82 -5.50 3.32 -17.55
N GLY A 83 -6.10 4.48 -17.77
CA GLY A 83 -7.46 4.57 -18.35
C GLY A 83 -8.56 4.11 -17.39
N LYS A 84 -9.73 3.77 -17.93
CA LYS A 84 -10.83 3.21 -17.12
C LYS A 84 -10.48 1.78 -16.69
N PRO A 85 -10.78 1.36 -15.45
CA PRO A 85 -10.58 -0.02 -15.03
C PRO A 85 -11.28 -0.99 -16.01
N PRO A 86 -10.59 -2.06 -16.44
CA PRO A 86 -11.20 -3.06 -17.32
C PRO A 86 -12.26 -3.85 -16.55
N ASN A 87 -13.18 -4.50 -17.27
CA ASN A 87 -14.14 -5.46 -16.71
C ASN A 87 -14.93 -4.94 -15.50
N HIS A 88 -15.25 -3.64 -15.49
CA HIS A 88 -15.96 -2.97 -14.39
C HIS A 88 -15.25 -3.07 -13.02
N ARG A 89 -13.95 -3.36 -12.99
CA ARG A 89 -13.15 -3.40 -11.76
C ARG A 89 -13.23 -2.06 -11.03
N ILE A 90 -13.13 -2.12 -9.71
CA ILE A 90 -13.13 -0.93 -8.86
C ILE A 90 -11.69 -0.48 -8.69
N ARG A 91 -11.40 0.81 -8.85
CA ARG A 91 -10.04 1.32 -8.64
C ARG A 91 -9.89 1.89 -7.23
N VAL A 92 -8.94 1.33 -6.50
CA VAL A 92 -8.49 1.81 -5.20
C VAL A 92 -7.15 2.50 -5.37
N TYR A 93 -7.01 3.68 -4.80
CA TYR A 93 -5.77 4.46 -4.76
C TYR A 93 -5.14 4.35 -3.38
N TRP A 94 -3.86 4.01 -3.36
CA TRP A 94 -3.04 3.99 -2.17
C TRP A 94 -1.92 5.01 -2.34
N VAL A 95 -1.71 5.86 -1.36
CA VAL A 95 -0.60 6.82 -1.37
C VAL A 95 0.06 6.88 0.00
N PHE A 96 1.38 6.69 0.02
CA PHE A 96 2.16 6.60 1.24
C PHE A 96 3.58 7.12 1.00
N PRO A 97 4.27 7.61 2.04
CA PRO A 97 5.68 7.93 1.92
C PRO A 97 6.45 6.62 1.71
N SER A 98 7.48 6.66 0.86
CA SER A 98 8.26 5.48 0.49
C SER A 98 9.69 5.89 0.18
N GLU A 99 10.67 5.08 0.62
CA GLU A 99 12.08 5.20 0.23
C GLU A 99 12.54 4.07 -0.71
N ALA A 100 11.62 3.15 -1.06
CA ALA A 100 11.84 2.06 -2.01
C ALA A 100 12.47 2.53 -3.32
N GLN A 101 13.52 1.82 -3.77
CA GLN A 101 14.22 2.10 -5.03
C GLN A 101 13.54 1.42 -6.22
N THR A 102 12.84 0.32 -5.95
CA THR A 102 12.17 -0.48 -6.97
C THR A 102 10.66 -0.51 -6.77
N ALA A 103 9.93 -0.82 -7.84
CA ALA A 103 8.49 -0.96 -7.74
C ALA A 103 8.07 -2.19 -6.91
N GLU A 104 8.88 -3.26 -6.90
CA GLU A 104 8.67 -4.40 -6.01
C GLU A 104 8.70 -3.99 -4.54
N GLU A 105 9.70 -3.22 -4.13
CA GLU A 105 9.80 -2.70 -2.76
C GLU A 105 8.61 -1.80 -2.40
N VAL A 106 8.11 -0.97 -3.33
CA VAL A 106 6.89 -0.17 -3.11
C VAL A 106 5.69 -1.07 -2.85
N PHE A 107 5.54 -2.17 -3.59
CA PHE A 107 4.44 -3.11 -3.38
C PHE A 107 4.58 -3.90 -2.07
N LYS A 108 5.80 -4.22 -1.65
CA LYS A 108 6.07 -4.78 -0.31
C LYS A 108 5.73 -3.80 0.81
N GLU A 109 6.00 -2.52 0.65
CA GLU A 109 5.56 -1.49 1.60
C GLU A 109 4.03 -1.38 1.64
N ALA A 110 3.37 -1.36 0.48
CA ALA A 110 1.89 -1.37 0.40
C ALA A 110 1.28 -2.61 1.07
N TRP A 111 1.94 -3.76 0.94
CA TRP A 111 1.54 -5.01 1.59
C TRP A 111 1.56 -4.89 3.12
N ILE A 112 2.58 -4.25 3.69
CA ILE A 112 2.68 -4.01 5.14
C ILE A 112 1.56 -3.08 5.60
N TYR A 113 1.30 -1.98 4.88
CA TYR A 113 0.18 -1.09 5.22
C TYR A 113 -1.17 -1.82 5.14
N ASN A 114 -1.34 -2.71 4.16
CA ASN A 114 -2.53 -3.53 4.04
C ASN A 114 -2.71 -4.48 5.24
N MET A 115 -1.64 -5.10 5.75
CA MET A 115 -1.68 -5.91 6.98
C MET A 115 -2.09 -5.08 8.20
N ALA A 116 -1.65 -3.82 8.29
CA ALA A 116 -2.04 -2.94 9.39
C ALA A 116 -3.52 -2.59 9.35
N PHE A 117 -4.09 -2.34 8.16
CA PHE A 117 -5.54 -2.15 8.02
C PHE A 117 -6.33 -3.42 8.37
N GLU A 118 -5.86 -4.58 7.93
CA GLU A 118 -6.47 -5.88 8.25
C GLU A 118 -6.50 -6.11 9.78
N GLU A 119 -5.37 -5.94 10.44
CA GLU A 119 -5.27 -6.05 11.90
C GLU A 119 -6.22 -5.08 12.63
N ILE A 120 -6.34 -3.84 12.14
CA ILE A 120 -7.25 -2.84 12.74
C ILE A 120 -8.71 -3.30 12.64
N LEU A 121 -9.10 -3.87 11.48
CA LEU A 121 -10.45 -4.37 11.24
C LEU A 121 -10.75 -5.62 12.07
N GLU A 122 -9.82 -6.58 12.14
CA GLU A 122 -9.95 -7.80 12.94
C GLU A 122 -10.15 -7.50 14.43
N ARG A 123 -9.58 -6.39 14.92
CA ARG A 123 -9.73 -5.90 16.30
C ARG A 123 -11.04 -5.14 16.53
N GLY A 124 -11.90 -5.06 15.52
CA GLY A 124 -13.25 -4.50 15.59
C GLY A 124 -13.35 -2.99 15.36
N LYS A 125 -12.29 -2.33 14.86
CA LYS A 125 -12.33 -0.91 14.54
C LYS A 125 -12.85 -0.70 13.12
N VAL A 126 -14.06 -0.16 13.01
CA VAL A 126 -14.70 0.15 11.73
C VAL A 126 -14.24 1.52 11.22
N PHE A 127 -14.00 1.64 9.91
CA PHE A 127 -13.71 2.90 9.23
C PHE A 127 -14.30 2.96 7.82
N GLY A 128 -14.47 4.16 7.28
CA GLY A 128 -14.87 4.42 5.89
C GLY A 128 -13.74 4.97 5.01
N PHE A 129 -13.91 4.92 3.69
CA PHE A 129 -12.98 5.52 2.73
C PHE A 129 -13.41 6.95 2.33
N PRO A 130 -12.47 7.92 2.20
CA PRO A 130 -11.02 7.76 2.33
C PRO A 130 -10.56 7.60 3.78
N VAL A 131 -9.50 6.80 3.99
CA VAL A 131 -8.92 6.54 5.32
C VAL A 131 -7.43 6.87 5.32
N LEU A 132 -6.93 7.42 6.45
CA LEU A 132 -5.53 7.70 6.73
C LEU A 132 -5.04 6.81 7.88
N LEU A 133 -4.08 5.95 7.59
CA LEU A 133 -3.40 5.11 8.56
C LEU A 133 -2.13 5.79 9.09
N ASP A 134 -2.02 5.88 10.42
CA ASP A 134 -0.84 6.33 11.17
C ASP A 134 -0.27 7.69 10.69
N GLY A 135 -1.16 8.53 10.15
CA GLY A 135 -0.82 9.86 9.64
C GLY A 135 -0.06 9.87 8.31
N CYS A 136 0.12 8.74 7.63
CA CYS A 136 0.98 8.68 6.44
C CYS A 136 0.46 7.88 5.24
N CYS A 137 -0.33 6.81 5.42
CA CYS A 137 -0.84 6.01 4.32
C CYS A 137 -2.33 6.31 4.08
N VAL A 138 -2.67 6.85 2.92
CA VAL A 138 -4.05 7.10 2.52
C VAL A 138 -4.52 6.00 1.58
N VAL A 139 -5.72 5.49 1.83
CA VAL A 139 -6.45 4.60 0.92
C VAL A 139 -7.79 5.23 0.57
N ASP A 140 -8.10 5.28 -0.73
CA ASP A 140 -9.34 5.85 -1.24
C ASP A 140 -9.90 5.03 -2.41
N ILE A 141 -11.22 4.98 -2.54
CA ILE A 141 -11.90 4.36 -3.67
C ILE A 141 -12.22 5.45 -4.68
N LEU A 142 -11.60 5.39 -5.86
CA LEU A 142 -11.81 6.38 -6.92
C LEU A 142 -13.19 6.20 -7.56
N ARG A 143 -14.20 6.80 -6.94
CA ARG A 143 -15.57 6.90 -7.42
C ARG A 143 -15.91 8.35 -7.70
N THR A 144 -16.77 8.58 -8.69
CA THR A 144 -17.23 9.92 -9.08
C THR A 144 -18.01 10.66 -7.98
N GLU A 145 -18.45 9.95 -6.93
CA GLU A 145 -19.44 10.44 -5.97
C GLU A 145 -18.95 10.46 -4.51
N ASN A 146 -17.77 9.90 -4.21
CA ASN A 146 -17.27 9.85 -2.83
C ASN A 146 -16.45 11.10 -2.50
N ARG A 147 -17.07 12.05 -1.80
CA ARG A 147 -16.38 13.12 -1.05
C ARG A 147 -16.63 12.96 0.45
N GLY A 148 -16.36 11.76 0.96
CA GLY A 148 -16.39 11.49 2.40
C GLY A 148 -15.34 12.32 3.13
N LYS A 149 -15.56 12.57 4.43
CA LYS A 149 -14.49 13.08 5.29
C LYS A 149 -13.45 11.98 5.47
N MET A 150 -12.17 12.34 5.42
CA MET A 150 -11.08 11.40 5.65
C MET A 150 -11.09 10.93 7.11
N GLU A 151 -11.21 9.64 7.32
CA GLU A 151 -11.11 9.02 8.64
C GLU A 151 -9.65 8.73 8.99
N ASN A 152 -9.32 8.76 10.29
CA ASN A 152 -7.97 8.49 10.77
C ASN A 152 -8.00 7.24 11.64
N VAL A 153 -7.10 6.32 11.36
CA VAL A 153 -6.89 5.09 12.13
C VAL A 153 -5.40 4.91 12.40
N SER A 154 -5.08 4.16 13.44
CA SER A 154 -3.71 3.86 13.84
C SER A 154 -3.61 2.44 14.36
N VAL A 155 -2.47 1.79 14.18
CA VAL A 155 -2.18 0.53 14.90
C VAL A 155 -2.25 0.72 16.43
N THR A 156 -2.05 1.94 16.92
CA THR A 156 -2.20 2.26 18.35
C THR A 156 -3.65 2.20 18.83
N ASP A 157 -4.64 2.36 17.92
CA ASP A 157 -6.06 2.20 18.26
C ASP A 157 -6.41 0.77 18.66
N VAL A 158 -5.56 -0.20 18.29
CA VAL A 158 -5.81 -1.64 18.47
C VAL A 158 -4.77 -2.34 19.36
N GLY A 159 -4.00 -1.53 20.11
CA GLY A 159 -3.18 -1.98 21.23
C GLY A 159 -1.67 -2.05 20.99
N TYR A 160 -1.19 -1.68 19.81
CA TYR A 160 0.25 -1.56 19.56
C TYR A 160 0.80 -0.26 20.15
N CYS A 161 2.01 -0.29 20.71
CA CYS A 161 2.64 0.90 21.29
C CYS A 161 3.14 1.87 20.20
N SER A 162 3.54 1.33 19.05
CA SER A 162 4.03 2.09 17.91
C SER A 162 3.97 1.27 16.62
N TRP A 163 4.34 1.87 15.49
CA TRP A 163 4.47 1.16 14.22
C TRP A 163 5.57 0.10 14.28
N GLU A 164 6.69 0.39 14.95
CA GLU A 164 7.79 -0.55 15.15
C GLU A 164 7.36 -1.75 16.00
N ASP A 165 6.55 -1.51 17.04
CA ASP A 165 5.95 -2.56 17.86
C ASP A 165 5.03 -3.47 17.04
N PHE A 166 4.16 -2.88 16.20
CA PHE A 166 3.33 -3.61 15.24
C PHE A 166 4.16 -4.51 14.32
N LEU A 167 5.19 -3.96 13.67
CA LEU A 167 6.04 -4.72 12.73
C LEU A 167 6.78 -5.87 13.41
N SER A 168 7.27 -5.63 14.64
CA SER A 168 7.97 -6.66 15.41
C SER A 168 7.05 -7.82 15.83
N SER A 169 5.76 -7.52 16.02
CA SER A 169 4.74 -8.48 16.43
C SER A 169 4.22 -9.29 15.25
N VAL A 170 3.89 -8.63 14.15
CA VAL A 170 3.22 -9.23 12.99
C VAL A 170 4.18 -9.94 12.04
N LYS A 171 5.47 -9.55 12.02
CA LYS A 171 6.54 -10.17 11.20
C LYS A 171 6.10 -10.39 9.74
N PRO A 172 6.03 -9.31 8.93
CA PRO A 172 5.50 -9.38 7.58
C PRO A 172 6.15 -10.48 6.74
N ALA A 173 5.31 -11.29 6.10
CA ALA A 173 5.72 -12.27 5.11
C ALA A 173 5.16 -11.87 3.75
N PHE A 174 5.98 -11.97 2.70
CA PHE A 174 5.62 -11.52 1.35
C PHE A 174 5.34 -12.71 0.44
N PRO A 175 4.42 -12.58 -0.53
CA PRO A 175 4.17 -13.64 -1.48
C PRO A 175 5.44 -14.05 -2.24
N ASP A 176 5.68 -15.36 -2.31
CA ASP A 176 6.80 -15.93 -3.06
C ASP A 176 6.43 -16.00 -4.55
N LYS A 177 7.23 -15.32 -5.37
CA LYS A 177 7.08 -15.32 -6.82
C LYS A 177 7.47 -16.65 -7.45
N ASP A 178 8.48 -17.32 -6.89
CA ASP A 178 9.02 -18.57 -7.41
C ASP A 178 8.17 -19.78 -6.97
N ASN A 179 7.44 -19.62 -5.86
CA ASN A 179 6.53 -20.63 -5.32
C ASN A 179 5.15 -20.05 -4.96
N PRO A 180 4.25 -19.84 -5.95
CA PRO A 180 2.94 -19.24 -5.73
C PRO A 180 2.12 -19.94 -4.63
N GLY A 181 1.50 -19.15 -3.75
CA GLY A 181 0.76 -19.65 -2.59
C GLY A 181 1.62 -19.86 -1.34
N THR A 182 2.92 -19.57 -1.41
CA THR A 182 3.82 -19.53 -0.24
C THR A 182 4.28 -18.11 0.05
N TYR A 183 4.79 -17.90 1.27
CA TYR A 183 5.22 -16.59 1.76
C TYR A 183 6.63 -16.67 2.32
N VAL A 184 7.48 -15.69 1.97
CA VAL A 184 8.85 -15.57 2.46
C VAL A 184 8.89 -14.48 3.53
N GLY A 185 9.39 -14.86 4.72
CA GLY A 185 9.53 -13.95 5.84
C GLY A 185 10.62 -12.89 5.63
N PHE A 186 10.52 -11.81 6.40
CA PHE A 186 11.52 -10.75 6.53
C PHE A 186 12.85 -11.25 7.11
#